data_AF-A0A136K3D9-F1
#
_entry.id   AF-A0A136K3D9-F1
#
_cell.length_a   1.000
_cell.length_b   1.000
_cell.length_c   1.000
_cell.angle_alpha   90.00
_cell.angle_beta   90.00
_cell.angle_gamma   90.00
#
_symmetry.space_group_name_H-M   'P 1'
#
loop_
_entity.id
_entity.type
_entity.pdbx_description
1 polymer ?
#
loop_
_entity_poly.entity_id
_entity_poly.type
_entity_poly.pdbx_seq_one_letter_code
_entity_poly.pdbx_strand_id
1 'polypeptide(L)'
;MMAETRGAAKPAVQVDGNNAEEPPDPNAKLYEELGELARFIDTTMKTLSEFSAPVNNSTQQLPQAMSHLTDLKAMTERGTHEVIRQVEAIQDNHVRLAQTLKDLTHALRLAQASSSLTDQLQSIARTLTDDDKRLIEIMTALSFQDLVAQSVNKLVTILDEVEHKLLQLVVVFGPYQKQVAQKDQGKASEMLKQLEATKSTSMNQDLVDEILKQFGFN
;
A
#
# COMPACT_ATOMS: atom_id res chain seq x y z
N MET A 1 -8.64 -35.56 102.28
CA MET A 1 -9.56 -36.70 102.32
C MET A 1 -9.85 -37.08 100.87
N MET A 2 -9.35 -38.25 100.43
CA MET A 2 -9.73 -39.08 99.25
C MET A 2 -9.61 -38.46 97.83
N ALA A 3 -9.17 -39.12 96.76
CA ALA A 3 -8.60 -40.44 96.44
C ALA A 3 -8.01 -40.30 95.00
N GLU A 4 -6.79 -40.77 94.69
CA GLU A 4 -6.49 -41.94 93.81
C GLU A 4 -7.21 -41.94 92.43
N THR A 5 -6.60 -42.20 91.26
CA THR A 5 -5.53 -43.16 90.90
C THR A 5 -5.06 -42.96 89.44
N ARG A 6 -3.76 -43.29 89.18
CA ARG A 6 -3.13 -44.06 88.05
C ARG A 6 -3.63 -43.88 86.60
N GLY A 7 -2.82 -43.94 85.53
CA GLY A 7 -1.44 -44.36 85.26
C GLY A 7 -1.23 -44.30 83.73
N ALA A 8 -0.06 -43.87 83.26
CA ALA A 8 1.01 -44.70 82.66
C ALA A 8 0.80 -45.23 81.21
N ALA A 9 1.46 -44.54 80.26
CA ALA A 9 2.35 -45.03 79.17
C ALA A 9 1.84 -45.88 77.96
N LYS A 10 1.88 -45.22 76.76
CA LYS A 10 2.46 -45.58 75.41
C LYS A 10 2.05 -46.92 74.71
N PRO A 11 2.33 -47.15 73.38
CA PRO A 11 2.81 -46.26 72.28
C PRO A 11 2.18 -46.49 70.85
N ALA A 12 2.57 -45.61 69.90
CA ALA A 12 2.78 -45.80 68.44
C ALA A 12 1.61 -46.13 67.46
N VAL A 13 1.57 -45.41 66.31
CA VAL A 13 1.64 -45.90 64.90
C VAL A 13 0.94 -44.94 63.87
N GLN A 14 1.73 -44.57 62.83
CA GLN A 14 1.44 -44.13 61.43
C GLN A 14 0.77 -42.77 61.08
N VAL A 15 1.44 -41.88 60.32
CA VAL A 15 1.52 -41.70 58.82
C VAL A 15 0.12 -41.43 58.23
N ASP A 16 -0.24 -40.31 57.60
CA ASP A 16 0.40 -39.58 56.48
C ASP A 16 -0.22 -38.17 56.32
N GLY A 17 0.51 -37.30 55.62
CA GLY A 17 0.03 -36.21 54.76
C GLY A 17 -1.01 -35.20 55.25
N ASN A 18 -0.59 -33.94 55.42
CA ASN A 18 -1.18 -32.90 54.58
C ASN A 18 -0.27 -31.69 54.38
N ASN A 19 -0.26 -31.24 53.13
CA ASN A 19 0.55 -30.19 52.53
C ASN A 19 0.54 -28.87 53.32
N ALA A 20 1.73 -28.36 53.61
CA ALA A 20 1.91 -26.95 53.97
C ALA A 20 2.04 -26.16 52.65
N GLU A 21 1.02 -25.36 52.34
CA GLU A 21 1.08 -24.33 51.30
C GLU A 21 2.21 -23.35 51.64
N GLU A 22 3.28 -23.38 50.85
CA GLU A 22 4.27 -22.31 50.81
C GLU A 22 3.61 -21.03 50.25
N PRO A 23 3.91 -19.84 50.81
CA PRO A 23 3.35 -18.60 50.32
C PRO A 23 3.77 -18.36 48.87
N PRO A 24 2.88 -17.84 48.00
CA PRO A 24 3.19 -17.64 46.60
C PRO A 24 4.35 -16.64 46.49
N ASP A 25 5.45 -17.07 45.86
CA ASP A 25 6.63 -16.24 45.65
C ASP A 25 6.21 -14.96 44.89
N PRO A 26 6.35 -13.76 45.48
CA PRO A 26 6.00 -12.50 44.82
C PRO A 26 6.75 -12.30 43.50
N ASN A 27 7.92 -12.94 43.37
CA ASN A 27 8.69 -12.90 42.13
C ASN A 27 8.05 -13.76 41.02
N ALA A 28 7.32 -14.82 41.34
CA ALA A 28 6.66 -15.66 40.34
C ALA A 28 5.61 -14.88 39.54
N LYS A 29 4.82 -14.05 40.22
CA LYS A 29 3.88 -13.12 39.54
C LYS A 29 4.59 -12.07 38.70
N LEU A 30 5.72 -11.53 39.19
CA LEU A 30 6.52 -10.57 38.44
C LEU A 30 7.15 -11.20 37.19
N TYR A 31 7.62 -12.45 37.28
CA TYR A 31 8.14 -13.21 36.14
C TYR A 31 7.05 -13.60 35.15
N GLU A 32 5.83 -13.88 35.61
CA GLU A 32 4.65 -14.12 34.77
C GLU A 32 4.26 -12.85 34.00
N GLU A 33 4.13 -11.71 34.67
CA GLU A 33 3.84 -10.42 34.02
C GLU A 33 4.95 -10.00 33.04
N LEU A 34 6.22 -10.24 33.38
CA LEU A 34 7.34 -9.97 32.48
C LEU A 34 7.37 -10.91 31.27
N GLY A 35 6.97 -12.17 31.46
CA GLY A 35 6.81 -13.16 30.40
C GLY A 35 5.66 -12.82 29.45
N GLU A 36 4.52 -12.37 29.99
CA GLU A 36 3.40 -11.85 29.21
C GLU A 36 3.80 -10.60 28.43
N LEU A 37 4.54 -9.67 29.04
CA LEU A 37 5.05 -8.48 28.36
C LEU A 37 6.04 -8.85 27.25
N ALA A 38 6.93 -9.81 27.48
CA ALA A 38 7.85 -10.28 26.45
C ALA A 38 7.12 -10.95 25.28
N ARG A 39 6.09 -11.78 25.55
CA ARG A 39 5.23 -12.38 24.51
C ARG A 39 4.41 -11.34 23.77
N PHE A 40 3.93 -10.31 24.47
CA PHE A 40 3.21 -9.20 23.88
C PHE A 40 4.11 -8.39 22.94
N ILE A 41 5.36 -8.10 23.35
CA ILE A 41 6.36 -7.45 22.50
C ILE A 41 6.68 -8.30 21.27
N ASP A 42 6.88 -9.60 21.44
CA ASP A 42 7.20 -10.52 20.34
C ASP A 42 6.04 -10.66 19.34
N THR A 43 4.82 -10.79 19.85
CA THR A 43 3.60 -10.82 19.01
C THR A 43 3.45 -9.51 18.25
N THR A 44 3.64 -8.36 18.92
CA THR A 44 3.57 -7.05 18.28
C THR A 44 4.64 -6.89 17.20
N MET A 45 5.88 -7.33 17.46
CA MET A 45 6.97 -7.33 16.48
C MET A 45 6.66 -8.23 15.27
N LYS A 46 6.07 -9.41 15.50
CA LYS A 46 5.70 -10.35 14.45
C LYS A 46 4.57 -9.82 13.57
N THR A 47 3.51 -9.31 14.20
CA THR A 47 2.41 -8.63 13.50
C THR A 47 2.92 -7.44 12.70
N LEU A 48 3.85 -6.65 13.26
CA LEU A 48 4.45 -5.52 12.54
C LEU A 48 5.34 -5.95 11.37
N SER A 49 6.07 -7.06 11.51
CA SER A 49 6.84 -7.67 10.42
C SER A 49 5.95 -8.17 9.29
N GLU A 50 4.73 -8.65 9.57
CA GLU A 50 3.76 -9.06 8.53
C GLU A 50 3.32 -7.88 7.65
N PHE A 51 3.24 -6.65 8.21
CA PHE A 51 2.93 -5.44 7.45
C PHE A 51 4.10 -4.90 6.61
N SER A 52 5.34 -5.31 6.89
CA SER A 52 6.54 -4.81 6.19
C SER A 52 6.70 -5.32 4.75
N ALA A 53 6.23 -6.53 4.44
CA ALA A 53 6.33 -7.11 3.10
C ALA A 53 5.41 -6.40 2.07
N PRO A 54 4.13 -6.12 2.39
CA PRO A 54 3.27 -5.25 1.56
C PRO A 54 3.85 -3.84 1.36
N VAL A 55 4.47 -3.27 2.38
CA VAL A 55 5.11 -1.94 2.34
C VAL A 55 6.29 -1.93 1.36
N ASN A 56 7.18 -2.92 1.42
CA ASN A 56 8.33 -3.03 0.51
C ASN A 56 7.90 -3.18 -0.96
N ASN A 57 6.89 -4.01 -1.23
CA ASN A 57 6.35 -4.17 -2.59
C ASN A 57 5.71 -2.88 -3.10
N SER A 58 4.95 -2.18 -2.25
CA SER A 58 4.32 -0.89 -2.59
C SER A 58 5.36 0.20 -2.87
N THR A 59 6.47 0.21 -2.13
CA THR A 59 7.58 1.17 -2.30
C THR A 59 8.25 1.05 -3.67
N GLN A 60 8.25 -0.14 -4.29
CA GLN A 60 8.82 -0.32 -5.64
C GLN A 60 7.86 0.11 -6.77
N GLN A 61 6.55 0.02 -6.55
CA GLN A 61 5.55 0.31 -7.59
C GLN A 61 5.11 1.79 -7.62
N LEU A 62 5.23 2.50 -6.50
CA LEU A 62 4.84 3.91 -6.40
C LEU A 62 5.63 4.84 -7.35
N PRO A 63 6.97 4.77 -7.44
CA PRO A 63 7.72 5.59 -8.40
C PRO A 63 7.30 5.35 -9.85
N GLN A 64 7.02 4.09 -10.20
CA GLN A 64 6.53 3.73 -11.52
C GLN A 64 5.15 4.33 -11.80
N ALA A 65 4.23 4.26 -10.84
CA ALA A 65 2.90 4.86 -10.95
C ALA A 65 2.98 6.39 -11.12
N MET A 66 3.87 7.07 -10.38
CA MET A 66 4.11 8.51 -10.53
C MET A 66 4.66 8.88 -11.90
N SER A 67 5.62 8.09 -12.43
CA SER A 67 6.13 8.28 -13.79
C SER A 67 5.00 8.12 -14.81
N HIS A 68 4.21 7.06 -14.71
CA HIS A 68 3.07 6.84 -15.62
C HIS A 68 2.04 7.96 -15.58
N LEU A 69 1.73 8.51 -14.39
CA LEU A 69 0.83 9.66 -14.26
C LEU A 69 1.41 10.93 -14.90
N THR A 70 2.71 11.14 -14.73
CA THR A 70 3.42 12.28 -15.35
C THR A 70 3.43 12.16 -16.88
N ASP A 71 3.71 10.97 -17.39
CA ASP A 71 3.68 10.68 -18.83
C ASP A 71 2.27 10.81 -19.40
N LEU A 72 1.26 10.33 -18.68
CA LEU A 72 -0.14 10.48 -19.05
C LEU A 72 -0.52 11.95 -19.18
N LYS A 73 -0.18 12.78 -18.18
CA LYS A 73 -0.40 14.23 -18.24
C LYS A 73 0.25 14.84 -19.48
N ALA A 74 1.53 14.55 -19.72
CA ALA A 74 2.26 15.08 -20.88
C ALA A 74 1.67 14.62 -22.21
N MET A 75 1.23 13.35 -22.30
CA MET A 75 0.61 12.81 -23.49
C MET A 75 -0.76 13.42 -23.75
N THR A 76 -1.58 13.63 -22.72
CA THR A 76 -2.85 14.35 -22.83
C THR A 76 -2.65 15.80 -23.27
N GLU A 77 -1.68 16.50 -22.69
CA GLU A 77 -1.36 17.89 -23.07
C GLU A 77 -0.92 18.00 -24.54
N ARG A 78 -0.02 17.12 -25.00
CA ARG A 78 0.39 17.07 -26.41
C ARG A 78 -0.76 16.76 -27.35
N GLY A 79 -1.61 15.80 -26.97
CA GLY A 79 -2.79 15.42 -27.75
C GLY A 79 -3.76 16.60 -27.90
N THR A 80 -4.05 17.31 -26.81
CA THR A 80 -4.91 18.50 -26.83
C THR A 80 -4.34 19.60 -27.71
N HIS A 81 -3.04 19.91 -27.58
CA HIS A 81 -2.39 20.91 -28.43
C HIS A 81 -2.45 20.56 -29.92
N GLU A 82 -2.25 19.28 -30.27
CA GLU A 82 -2.36 18.85 -31.68
C GLU A 82 -3.79 18.99 -32.19
N VAL A 83 -4.81 18.65 -31.39
CA VAL A 83 -6.22 18.84 -31.78
C VAL A 83 -6.53 20.32 -32.01
N ILE A 84 -6.09 21.21 -31.11
CA ILE A 84 -6.28 22.66 -31.26
C ILE A 84 -5.60 23.16 -32.54
N ARG A 85 -4.37 22.74 -32.82
CA ARG A 85 -3.65 23.11 -34.04
C ARG A 85 -4.40 22.70 -35.31
N GLN A 86 -5.03 21.52 -35.31
CA GLN A 86 -5.85 21.06 -36.43
C GLN A 86 -7.15 21.89 -36.56
N VAL A 87 -7.78 22.24 -35.44
CA VAL A 87 -8.96 23.11 -35.42
C VAL A 87 -8.63 24.50 -36.00
N GLU A 88 -7.51 25.09 -35.61
CA GLU A 88 -7.04 26.38 -36.16
C GLU A 88 -6.80 26.29 -37.67
N ALA A 89 -6.17 25.21 -38.14
CA ALA A 89 -5.96 25.01 -39.58
C ALA A 89 -7.27 24.86 -40.37
N ILE A 90 -8.30 24.25 -39.77
CA ILE A 90 -9.64 24.16 -40.36
C ILE A 90 -10.30 25.55 -40.40
N GLN A 91 -10.23 26.32 -39.33
CA GLN A 91 -10.76 27.70 -39.30
C GLN A 91 -10.08 28.59 -40.35
N ASP A 92 -8.77 28.48 -40.52
CA ASP A 92 -8.04 29.19 -41.59
C ASP A 92 -8.53 28.81 -43.00
N ASN A 93 -8.83 27.51 -43.21
CA ASN A 93 -9.45 27.04 -44.45
C ASN A 93 -10.86 27.63 -44.61
N HIS A 94 -11.66 27.68 -43.55
CA HIS A 94 -13.00 28.25 -43.57
C HIS A 94 -12.99 29.74 -43.91
N VAL A 95 -12.04 30.52 -43.38
CA VAL A 95 -11.86 31.93 -43.73
C VAL A 95 -11.60 32.10 -45.23
N ARG A 96 -10.69 31.30 -45.81
CA ARG A 96 -10.40 31.32 -47.25
C ARG A 96 -11.60 30.88 -48.10
N LEU A 97 -12.32 29.86 -47.65
CA LEU A 97 -13.49 29.33 -48.35
C LEU A 97 -14.65 30.34 -48.32
N ALA A 98 -14.89 30.99 -47.18
CA ALA A 98 -15.89 32.04 -47.03
C ALA A 98 -15.62 33.22 -47.97
N GLN A 99 -14.34 33.61 -48.14
CA GLN A 99 -13.97 34.65 -49.11
C GLN A 99 -14.26 34.21 -50.55
N THR A 100 -13.84 32.99 -50.92
CA THR A 100 -14.11 32.42 -52.24
C THR A 100 -15.62 32.35 -52.53
N LEU A 101 -16.43 31.92 -51.56
CA LEU A 101 -17.89 31.86 -51.69
C LEU A 101 -18.49 33.25 -51.91
N LYS A 102 -18.00 34.28 -51.21
CA LYS A 102 -18.43 35.68 -51.42
C LYS A 102 -18.12 36.16 -52.82
N ASP A 103 -16.89 35.92 -53.30
CA ASP A 103 -16.44 36.34 -54.63
C ASP A 103 -17.23 35.63 -55.73
N LEU A 104 -17.47 34.32 -55.58
CA LEU A 104 -18.29 33.54 -56.50
C LEU A 104 -19.74 34.01 -56.53
N THR A 105 -20.32 34.28 -55.35
CA THR A 105 -21.69 34.81 -55.24
C THR A 105 -21.80 36.16 -55.94
N HIS A 106 -20.80 37.04 -55.79
CA HIS A 106 -20.76 38.32 -56.50
C HIS A 106 -20.65 38.14 -58.02
N ALA A 107 -19.77 37.26 -58.49
CA ALA A 107 -19.60 36.98 -59.92
C ALA A 107 -20.88 36.41 -60.55
N LEU A 108 -21.56 35.48 -59.88
CA LEU A 108 -22.83 34.90 -60.34
C LEU A 108 -23.96 35.94 -60.39
N ARG A 109 -23.98 36.89 -59.44
CA ARG A 109 -24.93 37.99 -59.46
C ARG A 109 -24.71 38.92 -60.66
N LEU A 110 -23.46 39.22 -61.01
CA LEU A 110 -23.13 39.98 -62.22
C LEU A 110 -23.51 39.22 -63.50
N ALA A 111 -23.33 37.90 -63.50
CA ALA A 111 -23.71 37.03 -64.61
C ALA A 111 -25.22 36.76 -64.73
N GLN A 112 -26.04 37.34 -63.85
CA GLN A 112 -27.50 37.11 -63.77
C GLN A 112 -27.85 35.61 -63.70
N ALA A 113 -27.06 34.84 -62.95
CA ALA A 113 -27.32 33.42 -62.73
C ALA A 113 -28.64 33.17 -61.98
N SER A 114 -29.12 31.93 -62.00
CA SER A 114 -30.37 31.56 -61.32
C SER A 114 -30.31 31.82 -59.81
N SER A 115 -31.44 32.24 -59.24
CA SER A 115 -31.57 32.45 -57.79
C SER A 115 -31.28 31.17 -57.00
N SER A 116 -31.65 30.01 -57.54
CA SER A 116 -31.38 28.70 -56.92
C SER A 116 -29.90 28.44 -56.64
N LEU A 117 -28.99 28.87 -57.52
CA LEU A 117 -27.55 28.67 -57.34
C LEU A 117 -26.99 29.61 -56.26
N THR A 118 -27.55 30.83 -56.19
CA THR A 118 -27.22 31.79 -55.13
C THR A 118 -27.68 31.28 -53.76
N ASP A 119 -28.88 30.72 -53.68
CA ASP A 119 -29.43 30.12 -52.46
C ASP A 119 -28.57 28.93 -51.98
N GLN A 120 -28.10 28.08 -52.90
CA GLN A 120 -27.20 26.97 -52.58
C GLN A 120 -25.87 27.45 -51.98
N LEU A 121 -25.25 28.48 -52.57
CA LEU A 121 -24.01 29.06 -52.05
C LEU A 121 -24.21 29.68 -50.66
N GLN A 122 -25.34 30.35 -50.46
CA GLN A 122 -25.68 30.91 -49.15
C GLN A 122 -25.93 29.82 -48.11
N SER A 123 -26.51 28.67 -48.51
CA SER A 123 -26.64 27.49 -47.65
C SER A 123 -25.28 26.95 -47.23
N ILE A 124 -24.32 26.81 -48.17
CA ILE A 124 -22.95 26.37 -47.87
C ILE A 124 -22.26 27.34 -46.89
N ALA A 125 -22.40 28.65 -47.11
CA ALA A 125 -21.83 29.65 -46.21
C ALA A 125 -22.41 29.59 -44.79
N ARG A 126 -23.71 29.27 -44.64
CA ARG A 126 -24.34 29.05 -43.33
C ARG A 126 -23.78 27.81 -42.64
N THR A 127 -23.65 26.69 -43.36
CA THR A 127 -23.04 25.46 -42.83
C THR A 127 -21.62 25.73 -42.33
N LEU A 128 -20.82 26.46 -43.10
CA LEU A 128 -19.46 26.84 -42.70
C LEU A 128 -19.43 27.63 -41.39
N THR A 129 -20.36 28.57 -41.24
CA THR A 129 -20.51 29.39 -40.02
C THR A 129 -20.93 28.54 -38.82
N ASP A 130 -21.78 27.54 -39.03
CA ASP A 130 -22.20 26.63 -37.97
C ASP A 130 -21.08 25.66 -37.58
N ASP A 131 -20.25 25.22 -38.53
CA ASP A 131 -19.05 24.44 -38.24
C ASP A 131 -18.04 25.25 -37.43
N ASP A 132 -17.83 26.53 -37.75
CA ASP A 132 -16.96 27.42 -36.94
C ASP A 132 -17.41 27.51 -35.48
N LYS A 133 -18.72 27.59 -35.23
CA LYS A 133 -19.25 27.56 -33.85
C LYS A 133 -18.94 26.24 -33.16
N ARG A 134 -19.11 25.11 -33.84
CA ARG A 134 -18.79 23.78 -33.30
C ARG A 134 -17.29 23.64 -32.99
N LEU A 135 -16.43 24.19 -33.84
CA LEU A 135 -14.98 24.20 -33.61
C LEU A 135 -14.62 25.00 -32.35
N ILE A 136 -15.27 26.15 -32.11
CA ILE A 136 -15.11 26.93 -30.88
C ILE A 136 -15.62 26.14 -29.66
N GLU A 137 -16.75 25.44 -29.78
CA GLU A 137 -17.26 24.57 -28.71
C GLU A 137 -16.27 23.42 -28.39
N ILE A 138 -15.64 22.82 -29.40
CA ILE A 138 -14.60 21.80 -29.23
C ILE A 138 -13.40 22.38 -28.48
N MET A 139 -12.88 23.54 -28.89
CA MET A 139 -11.78 24.21 -28.20
C MET A 139 -12.13 24.52 -26.74
N THR A 140 -13.35 24.98 -26.49
CA THR A 140 -13.84 25.27 -25.13
C THR A 140 -13.92 24.00 -24.30
N ALA A 141 -14.43 22.90 -24.87
CA ALA A 141 -14.50 21.61 -24.18
C ALA A 141 -13.12 21.06 -23.82
N LEU A 142 -12.11 21.29 -24.68
CA LEU A 142 -10.73 20.87 -24.43
C LEU A 142 -10.08 21.60 -23.26
N SER A 143 -10.60 22.76 -22.82
CA SER A 143 -10.11 23.44 -21.62
C SER A 143 -10.30 22.62 -20.34
N PHE A 144 -11.14 21.57 -20.36
CA PHE A 144 -11.24 20.59 -19.28
C PHE A 144 -9.91 19.88 -18.97
N GLN A 145 -8.99 19.83 -19.95
CA GLN A 145 -7.66 19.24 -19.78
C GLN A 145 -6.86 19.91 -18.66
N ASP A 146 -7.04 21.20 -18.40
CA ASP A 146 -6.40 21.87 -17.26
C ASP A 146 -6.83 21.28 -15.92
N LEU A 147 -8.12 20.95 -15.78
CA LEU A 147 -8.63 20.30 -14.58
C LEU A 147 -8.08 18.87 -14.44
N VAL A 148 -7.94 18.16 -15.56
CA VAL A 148 -7.29 16.83 -15.58
C VAL A 148 -5.83 16.94 -15.15
N ALA A 149 -5.07 17.90 -15.72
CA ALA A 149 -3.68 18.12 -15.39
C ALA A 149 -3.48 18.47 -13.91
N GLN A 150 -4.37 19.31 -13.35
CA GLN A 150 -4.36 19.63 -11.92
C GLN A 150 -4.67 18.41 -11.06
N SER A 151 -5.66 17.60 -11.43
CA SER A 151 -6.01 16.37 -10.72
C SER A 151 -4.84 15.38 -10.70
N VAL A 152 -4.18 15.20 -11.84
CA VAL A 152 -2.99 14.34 -11.95
C VAL A 152 -1.84 14.87 -11.08
N ASN A 153 -1.55 16.17 -11.10
CA ASN A 153 -0.51 16.74 -10.23
C ASN A 153 -0.81 16.48 -8.75
N LYS A 154 -2.08 16.64 -8.32
CA LYS A 154 -2.48 16.35 -6.93
C LYS A 154 -2.27 14.87 -6.58
N LEU A 155 -2.63 13.95 -7.48
CA LEU A 155 -2.40 12.53 -7.29
C LEU A 155 -0.91 12.21 -7.16
N VAL A 156 -0.07 12.81 -8.02
CA VAL A 156 1.39 12.64 -7.92
C VAL A 156 1.91 13.14 -6.58
N THR A 157 1.47 14.30 -6.08
CA THR A 157 1.85 14.80 -4.75
C THR A 157 1.42 13.85 -3.63
N ILE A 158 0.20 13.32 -3.67
CA ILE A 158 -0.28 12.36 -2.66
C ILE A 158 0.57 11.08 -2.70
N LEU A 159 0.90 10.57 -3.89
CA LEU A 159 1.73 9.38 -4.02
C LEU A 159 3.15 9.61 -3.53
N ASP A 160 3.72 10.79 -3.76
CA ASP A 160 5.03 11.19 -3.23
C ASP A 160 5.03 11.23 -1.69
N GLU A 161 3.99 11.78 -1.07
CA GLU A 161 3.83 11.75 0.40
C GLU A 161 3.71 10.32 0.94
N VAL A 162 2.99 9.45 0.24
CA VAL A 162 2.86 8.03 0.61
C VAL A 162 4.22 7.32 0.47
N GLU A 163 4.95 7.56 -0.61
CA GLU A 163 6.30 7.01 -0.81
C GLU A 163 7.22 7.40 0.35
N HIS A 164 7.26 8.69 0.72
CA HIS A 164 8.09 9.17 1.83
C HIS A 164 7.72 8.50 3.16
N LYS A 165 6.43 8.33 3.46
CA LYS A 165 5.97 7.66 4.68
C LYS A 165 6.31 6.18 4.69
N LEU A 166 6.20 5.49 3.55
CA LEU A 166 6.58 4.08 3.42
C LEU A 166 8.10 3.92 3.54
N LEU A 167 8.90 4.79 2.91
CA LEU A 167 10.35 4.80 3.07
C LEU A 167 10.76 5.05 4.52
N GLN A 168 10.14 6.01 5.20
CA GLN A 168 10.37 6.25 6.63
C GLN A 168 10.04 5.00 7.46
N LEU A 169 8.94 4.31 7.15
CA LEU A 169 8.57 3.06 7.81
C LEU A 169 9.62 1.96 7.57
N VAL A 170 10.09 1.79 6.34
CA VAL A 170 11.15 0.83 5.99
C VAL A 170 12.48 1.18 6.69
N VAL A 171 12.84 2.46 6.79
CA VAL A 171 14.06 2.89 7.49
C VAL A 171 13.97 2.64 9.00
N VAL A 172 12.81 2.91 9.61
CA VAL A 172 12.59 2.69 11.05
C VAL A 172 12.54 1.20 11.38
N PHE A 173 11.82 0.39 10.59
CA PHE A 173 11.55 -1.01 10.91
C PHE A 173 12.45 -2.04 10.20
N GLY A 174 13.10 -1.65 9.11
CA GLY A 174 14.03 -2.50 8.36
C GLY A 174 15.22 -3.04 9.17
N PRO A 175 15.83 -2.28 10.09
CA PRO A 175 16.88 -2.79 10.98
C PRO A 175 16.37 -3.89 11.92
N TYR A 176 15.15 -3.76 12.45
CA TYR A 176 14.55 -4.73 13.34
C TYR A 176 14.25 -6.05 12.63
N GLN A 177 13.78 -5.98 11.38
CA GLN A 177 13.51 -7.18 10.59
C GLN A 177 14.78 -7.97 10.24
N LYS A 178 15.89 -7.28 9.92
CA LYS A 178 17.20 -7.93 9.70
C LYS A 178 17.75 -8.57 10.98
N GLN A 179 17.55 -7.94 12.13
CA GLN A 179 17.98 -8.49 13.42
C GLN A 179 17.19 -9.74 13.82
N VAL A 180 15.86 -9.75 13.63
CA VAL A 180 15.02 -10.92 13.92
C VAL A 180 15.36 -12.08 12.97
N ALA A 181 15.49 -11.82 11.67
CA ALA A 181 15.86 -12.85 10.68
C ALA A 181 17.27 -13.45 10.91
N GLN A 182 18.26 -12.63 11.31
CA GLN A 182 19.59 -13.13 11.67
C GLN A 182 19.60 -13.93 12.99
N LYS A 183 18.78 -13.54 13.98
CA LYS A 183 18.71 -14.21 15.28
C LYS A 183 18.03 -15.58 15.19
N ASP A 184 17.04 -15.74 14.31
CA ASP A 184 16.36 -17.01 14.05
C ASP A 184 17.20 -17.97 13.20
N GLN A 185 17.92 -17.49 12.17
CA GLN A 185 18.83 -18.34 11.40
C GLN A 185 20.05 -18.82 12.21
N GLY A 186 20.60 -17.96 13.08
CA GLY A 186 21.75 -18.32 13.91
C GLY A 186 21.44 -19.47 14.88
N LYS A 187 20.32 -19.38 15.60
CA LYS A 187 19.91 -20.40 16.58
C LYS A 187 19.44 -21.70 15.93
N ALA A 188 18.67 -21.62 14.84
CA ALA A 188 18.21 -22.82 14.13
C ALA A 188 19.37 -23.57 13.45
N SER A 189 20.35 -22.86 12.89
CA SER A 189 21.54 -23.48 12.29
C SER A 189 22.47 -24.10 13.33
N GLU A 190 22.61 -23.47 14.50
CA GLU A 190 23.40 -23.99 15.62
C GLU A 190 22.75 -25.24 16.24
N MET A 191 21.43 -25.27 16.37
CA MET A 191 20.66 -26.46 16.78
C MET A 191 20.74 -27.60 15.75
N LEU A 192 20.65 -27.31 14.45
CA LEU A 192 20.81 -28.34 13.41
C LEU A 192 22.19 -28.98 13.45
N LYS A 193 23.23 -28.17 13.68
CA LYS A 193 24.61 -28.63 13.75
C LYS A 193 24.89 -29.46 15.01
N GLN A 194 24.22 -29.15 16.11
CA GLN A 194 24.24 -29.97 17.32
C GLN A 194 23.48 -31.30 17.10
N LEU A 195 22.31 -31.28 16.46
CA LEU A 195 21.52 -32.49 16.11
C LEU A 195 22.25 -33.44 15.15
N GLU A 196 23.00 -32.91 14.18
CA GLU A 196 23.84 -33.72 13.28
C GLU A 196 25.02 -34.36 14.03
N ALA A 197 25.59 -33.67 15.02
CA ALA A 197 26.66 -34.21 15.86
C ALA A 197 26.17 -35.34 16.80
N THR A 198 24.90 -35.29 17.24
CA THR A 198 24.30 -36.34 18.10
C THR A 198 23.76 -37.54 17.31
N LYS A 199 23.71 -37.50 15.98
CA LYS A 199 23.13 -38.57 15.14
C LYS A 199 23.93 -39.89 15.17
N SER A 200 25.15 -39.89 15.71
CA SER A 200 26.02 -41.08 15.71
C SER A 200 26.01 -41.89 17.02
N THR A 201 25.25 -41.53 18.05
CA THR A 201 25.14 -42.39 19.25
C THR A 201 23.78 -42.18 19.91
N SER A 202 23.02 -43.28 20.00
CA SER A 202 21.83 -43.54 20.84
C SER A 202 21.10 -42.31 21.39
N MET A 203 19.88 -42.12 20.89
CA MET A 203 18.86 -41.15 21.33
C MET A 203 18.79 -41.04 22.87
N ASN A 204 19.35 -39.94 23.41
CA ASN A 204 19.27 -39.63 24.85
C ASN A 204 18.00 -38.83 25.13
N GLN A 205 17.10 -39.46 25.90
CA GLN A 205 15.81 -38.91 26.34
C GLN A 205 15.99 -37.70 27.27
N ASP A 206 17.15 -37.59 27.92
CA ASP A 206 17.52 -36.45 28.79
C ASP A 206 17.68 -35.13 28.02
N LEU A 207 18.13 -35.17 26.76
CA LEU A 207 18.26 -33.97 25.92
C LEU A 207 16.89 -33.45 25.48
N VAL A 208 15.90 -34.35 25.34
CA VAL A 208 14.52 -33.99 25.02
C VAL A 208 13.87 -33.31 26.23
N ASP A 209 14.09 -33.82 27.45
CA ASP A 209 13.62 -33.19 28.69
C ASP A 209 14.29 -31.84 28.98
N GLU A 210 15.57 -31.68 28.63
CA GLU A 210 16.29 -30.41 28.80
C GLU A 210 15.81 -29.34 27.81
N ILE A 211 15.51 -29.72 26.57
CA ILE A 211 14.89 -28.82 25.58
C ILE A 211 13.46 -28.46 25.99
N LEU A 212 12.67 -29.39 26.50
CA LEU A 212 11.30 -29.11 26.98
C LEU A 212 11.31 -28.15 28.19
N LYS A 213 12.24 -28.33 29.14
CA LYS A 213 12.48 -27.39 30.25
C LYS A 213 12.88 -26.00 29.79
N GLN A 214 13.73 -25.90 28.76
CA GLN A 214 14.25 -24.61 28.30
C GLN A 214 13.24 -23.81 27.45
N PHE A 215 12.22 -24.48 26.90
CA PHE A 215 11.08 -23.85 26.20
C PHE A 215 9.81 -23.75 27.05
N GLY A 216 9.89 -24.05 28.36
CA GLY A 216 8.83 -23.80 29.33
C GLY A 216 7.68 -24.81 29.30
N PHE A 217 7.91 -26.02 28.78
CA PHE A 217 6.99 -27.14 28.92
C PHE A 217 7.51 -28.05 30.04
N ASN A 218 6.87 -27.95 31.21
CA ASN A 218 6.70 -29.08 32.12
C ASN A 218 5.26 -29.59 31.96
#